data_AF-A0A2E8L4F4-F1
#
_entry.id   AF-A0A2E8L4F4-F1
#
_cell.length_a   1.000
_cell.length_b   1.000
_cell.length_c   1.000
_cell.angle_alpha   90.00
_cell.angle_beta   90.00
_cell.angle_gamma   90.00
#
_symmetry.space_group_name_H-M   'P 1'
#
loop_
_entity.id
_entity.type
_entity.pdbx_description
1 polymer ?
#
loop_
_entity_poly.entity_id
_entity_poly.type
_entity_poly.pdbx_seq_one_letter_code
_entity_poly.pdbx_strand_id
1 'polypeptide(L)'
;MVTRSLLIAGEAQLTTGADGERRAFLRAYDKATGLKVGALKLPEPQTGPPMTYSMDEVQYLVVAVSGSGYSRALLAFSLDSPQ
;
A
#
# COMPACT_ATOMS: atom_id res chain seq x y z
N MET A 1 -7.00 -5.36 2.62
CA MET A 1 -7.78 -4.49 3.54
C MET A 1 -8.90 -3.83 2.75
N VAL A 2 -10.10 -3.69 3.32
CA VAL A 2 -11.25 -3.12 2.63
C VAL A 2 -11.72 -1.86 3.36
N THR A 3 -11.90 -0.76 2.64
CA THR A 3 -12.51 0.48 3.15
C THR A 3 -13.93 0.63 2.63
N ARG A 4 -14.57 1.78 2.87
CA ARG A 4 -15.93 2.05 2.37
C ARG A 4 -16.00 1.92 0.85
N SER A 5 -15.02 2.43 0.11
CA SER A 5 -15.02 2.47 -1.36
C SER A 5 -13.88 1.70 -2.02
N LEU A 6 -12.83 1.33 -1.29
CA LEU A 6 -11.63 0.75 -1.89
C LEU A 6 -11.28 -0.64 -1.33
N LEU A 7 -10.74 -1.49 -2.19
CA LEU A 7 -9.92 -2.63 -1.81
C LEU A 7 -8.45 -2.24 -1.93
N ILE A 8 -7.70 -2.38 -0.84
CA ILE A 8 -6.26 -2.13 -0.80
C ILE A 8 -5.51 -3.46 -0.67
N ALA A 9 -4.56 -3.68 -1.57
CA ALA A 9 -3.74 -4.90 -1.63
C ALA A 9 -2.28 -4.55 -1.92
N GLY A 10 -1.37 -4.95 -1.04
CA GLY A 10 0.06 -4.94 -1.31
C GLY A 10 0.52 -6.21 -2.01
N GLU A 11 1.67 -6.13 -2.68
CA GLU A 11 2.34 -7.29 -3.25
C GLU A 11 3.30 -7.92 -2.22
N ALA A 12 3.18 -9.23 -2.04
CA ALA A 12 4.07 -10.01 -1.17
C ALA A 12 5.36 -10.47 -1.87
N GLN A 13 5.53 -10.11 -3.14
CA GLN A 13 6.70 -10.46 -3.96
C GLN A 13 7.02 -9.31 -4.91
N LEU A 14 8.29 -9.18 -5.29
CA LEU A 14 8.70 -8.26 -6.33
C LEU A 14 8.16 -8.74 -7.69
N THR A 15 7.40 -7.88 -8.36
CA THR A 15 6.90 -8.11 -9.72
C THR A 15 7.64 -7.21 -10.71
N THR A 16 7.69 -7.62 -11.98
CA THR A 16 8.29 -6.80 -13.04
C THR A 16 7.27 -5.79 -13.55
N GLY A 17 7.55 -4.51 -13.35
CA GLY A 17 6.75 -3.41 -13.87
C GLY A 17 6.83 -3.29 -15.39
N ALA A 18 5.97 -2.47 -15.99
CA ALA A 18 6.00 -2.19 -17.43
C ALA A 18 7.31 -1.47 -17.86
N ASP A 19 8.01 -0.86 -16.91
CA ASP A 19 9.34 -0.27 -17.05
C ASP A 19 10.48 -1.30 -16.96
N GLY A 20 10.16 -2.60 -16.77
CA GLY A 20 11.14 -3.67 -16.64
C GLY A 20 11.78 -3.78 -15.24
N GLU A 21 11.41 -2.89 -14.31
CA GLU A 21 11.98 -2.90 -12.97
C GLU A 21 11.23 -3.84 -12.02
N ARG A 22 11.99 -4.53 -11.16
CA ARG A 22 11.44 -5.39 -10.10
C ARG A 22 11.07 -4.55 -8.89
N ARG A 23 9.78 -4.40 -8.62
CA ARG A 23 9.26 -3.59 -7.50
C ARG A 23 8.08 -4.29 -6.85
N ALA A 24 7.79 -3.94 -5.61
CA ALA A 24 6.53 -4.27 -4.96
C ALA A 24 5.62 -3.04 -4.97
N PHE A 25 4.32 -3.25 -5.10
CA PHE A 25 3.34 -2.17 -5.11
C PHE A 25 2.27 -2.35 -4.03
N LEU A 26 1.80 -1.24 -3.49
CA LEU A 26 0.55 -1.12 -2.76
C LEU A 26 -0.51 -0.58 -3.71
N ARG A 27 -1.51 -1.40 -4.06
CA ARG A 27 -2.53 -1.04 -5.04
C ARG A 27 -3.87 -0.77 -4.40
N ALA A 28 -4.57 0.19 -4.98
CA ALA A 28 -5.94 0.54 -4.67
C ALA A 28 -6.85 0.18 -5.85
N TYR A 29 -7.94 -0.48 -5.53
CA TYR A 29 -8.99 -0.86 -6.47
C TYR A 29 -10.31 -0.28 -6.00
N ASP A 30 -11.13 0.20 -6.93
CA ASP A 30 -12.53 0.51 -6.65
C ASP A 30 -13.24 -0.79 -6.23
N LYS A 31 -13.90 -0.77 -5.09
CA LYS A 31 -14.48 -1.97 -4.48
C LYS A 31 -15.67 -2.51 -5.27
N ALA A 32 -16.42 -1.65 -5.95
CA ALA A 32 -17.63 -2.05 -6.67
C ALA A 32 -17.30 -2.70 -8.02
N THR A 33 -16.29 -2.15 -8.71
CA THR A 33 -15.94 -2.53 -10.08
C THR A 33 -14.70 -3.42 -10.18
N GLY A 34 -13.84 -3.40 -9.15
CA GLY A 34 -12.54 -4.07 -9.19
C GLY A 34 -11.49 -3.37 -10.06
N LEU A 35 -11.81 -2.19 -10.62
CA LEU A 35 -10.86 -1.44 -11.44
C LEU A 35 -9.76 -0.84 -10.58
N LYS A 36 -8.51 -0.93 -11.04
CA LYS A 36 -7.35 -0.33 -10.37
C LYS A 36 -7.45 1.20 -10.48
N VAL A 37 -7.51 1.87 -9.33
CA VAL A 37 -7.61 3.34 -9.24
C VAL A 37 -6.33 4.01 -8.76
N GLY A 38 -5.37 3.23 -8.23
CA GLY A 38 -4.09 3.77 -7.78
C GLY A 38 -3.04 2.70 -7.47
N ALA A 39 -1.77 3.12 -7.43
CA ALA A 39 -0.65 2.28 -7.03
C ALA A 39 0.48 3.13 -6.43
N LEU A 40 1.03 2.69 -5.31
CA LEU A 40 2.23 3.23 -4.69
C LEU A 40 3.35 2.21 -4.73
N LYS A 41 4.57 2.67 -5.02
CA LYS A 41 5.77 1.82 -4.99
C LYS A 41 6.16 1.60 -3.53
N LEU A 42 6.37 0.34 -3.16
CA LEU A 42 6.93 -0.03 -1.87
C LEU A 42 8.44 -0.24 -2.01
N PRO A 43 9.23 0.10 -0.98
CA PRO A 43 10.67 -0.17 -0.98
C PRO A 43 10.94 -1.69 -0.96
N GLU A 44 10.06 -2.46 -0.33
CA GLU A 44 10.13 -3.92 -0.23
C GLU A 44 8.74 -4.55 -0.21
N PRO A 45 8.61 -5.86 -0.49
CA PRO A 45 7.34 -6.58 -0.42
C PRO A 45 6.64 -6.48 0.93
N GLN A 46 5.30 -6.52 0.90
CA GLN A 46 4.51 -6.58 2.12
C GLN A 46 4.69 -7.93 2.81
N THR A 47 4.72 -7.92 4.15
CA THR A 47 4.84 -9.14 4.97
C THR A 47 3.62 -9.40 5.85
N GLY A 48 2.65 -8.49 5.86
CA GLY A 48 1.40 -8.62 6.59
C GLY A 48 0.26 -7.88 5.90
N PRO A 49 -0.99 -8.11 6.33
CA PRO A 49 -2.13 -7.39 5.78
C PRO A 49 -2.01 -5.89 6.08
N PRO A 50 -2.39 -5.01 5.14
CA PRO A 50 -2.54 -3.59 5.42
C PRO A 50 -3.58 -3.35 6.52
N MET A 51 -3.34 -2.32 7.33
CA MET A 51 -4.24 -1.87 8.40
C MET A 51 -4.50 -0.37 8.29
N THR A 52 -5.58 0.12 8.89
CA THR A 52 -5.91 1.55 8.90
C THR A 52 -6.38 1.99 10.28
N TYR A 53 -6.08 3.24 10.62
CA TYR A 53 -6.57 3.92 11.80
C TYR A 53 -6.76 5.41 11.48
N SER A 54 -7.45 6.14 12.36
CA SER A 54 -7.55 7.60 12.26
C SER A 54 -6.97 8.25 13.51
N MET A 55 -6.25 9.34 13.33
CA MET A 55 -5.71 10.17 14.40
C MET A 55 -5.78 11.63 13.95
N ASP A 56 -6.30 12.51 14.82
CA ASP A 56 -6.46 13.93 14.52
C ASP A 56 -7.18 14.20 13.18
N GLU A 57 -8.29 13.49 12.94
CA GLU A 57 -9.12 13.54 11.71
C GLU A 57 -8.42 13.04 10.43
N VAL A 58 -7.15 12.66 10.50
CA VAL A 58 -6.40 12.09 9.39
C VAL A 58 -6.51 10.57 9.41
N GLN A 59 -6.87 9.99 8.26
CA GLN A 59 -6.83 8.54 8.08
C GLN A 59 -5.43 8.09 7.65
N TYR A 60 -4.89 7.12 8.37
CA TYR A 60 -3.62 6.47 8.08
C TYR A 60 -3.82 5.06 7.54
N LEU A 61 -2.97 4.69 6.59
CA LEU A 61 -2.83 3.35 6.05
C LEU A 61 -1.44 2.83 6.38
N VAL A 62 -1.36 1.70 7.09
CA VAL A 62 -0.10 1.09 7.51
C VAL A 62 0.15 -0.23 6.80
N VAL A 63 1.37 -0.41 6.32
CA VAL A 63 1.84 -1.67 5.71
C VAL A 63 3.17 -2.09 6.32
N ALA A 64 3.26 -3.36 6.71
CA ALA A 64 4.51 -3.96 7.14
C ALA A 64 5.31 -4.44 5.92
N VAL A 65 6.56 -4.00 5.79
CA VAL A 65 7.45 -4.37 4.69
C VAL A 65 8.76 -4.98 5.20
N SER A 66 9.32 -5.90 4.43
CA SER A 66 10.62 -6.53 4.71
C SER A 66 11.19 -7.15 3.44
N GLY A 67 12.51 -7.11 3.29
CA GLY A 67 13.22 -7.73 2.17
C GLY A 67 14.69 -7.95 2.46
N SER A 68 15.38 -8.65 1.56
CA SER A 68 16.81 -8.93 1.68
C SER A 68 17.62 -7.66 1.48
N GLY A 69 18.03 -7.01 2.57
CA GLY A 69 18.82 -5.77 2.54
C GLY A 69 18.10 -4.53 3.07
N TYR A 70 16.84 -4.66 3.50
CA TYR A 70 16.06 -3.57 4.07
C TYR A 70 15.64 -3.90 5.51
N SER A 71 15.83 -2.95 6.43
CA SER A 71 15.37 -3.10 7.81
C SER A 71 13.84 -3.14 7.86
N ARG A 72 13.29 -4.13 8.57
CA ARG A 72 11.83 -4.31 8.71
C ARG A 72 11.20 -3.01 9.21
N ALA A 73 10.15 -2.55 8.54
CA ALA A 73 9.50 -1.30 8.87
C ALA A 73 7.98 -1.38 8.74
N LEU A 74 7.30 -0.51 9.48
CA LEU A 74 5.90 -0.14 9.26
C LEU A 74 5.90 1.19 8.52
N LEU A 75 5.35 1.19 7.30
CA LEU A 75 5.18 2.41 6.50
C LEU A 75 3.76 2.94 6.73
N ALA A 76 3.65 4.20 7.16
CA ALA A 76 2.37 4.88 7.33
C ALA A 76 2.16 5.90 6.20
N PHE A 77 1.04 5.77 5.50
CA PHE A 77 0.62 6.68 4.44
C PHE A 77 -0.63 7.43 4.90
N SER A 78 -0.68 8.72 4.61
CA SER A 78 -1.88 9.56 4.72
C SER A 78 -1.98 10.41 3.46
N LEU A 79 -3.17 10.96 3.22
CA LEU A 79 -3.29 12.10 2.31
C LEU A 79 -2.78 13.33 3.05
N ASP A 80 -2.16 14.27 2.34
CA ASP A 80 -1.90 15.58 2.92
C ASP A 80 -3.24 16.17 3.39
N SER A 81 -3.28 16.63 4.65
CA SER A 81 -4.44 17.36 5.16
C SER A 81 -4.65 18.60 4.28
N PRO A 82 -5.89 18.93 3.85
CA PRO A 82 -6.15 20.29 3.41
C PRO A 82 -5.73 21.23 4.56
N GLN A 83 -4.87 22.20 4.24
CA GLN A 83 -4.49 23.29 5.15
C GLN A 83 -5.72 24.04 5.66
#